data_AF-A0AA38UCL8-F1
#
_entry.id   AF-A0AA38UCL8-F1
#
_cell.length_a   1.000
_cell.length_b   1.000
_cell.length_c   1.000
_cell.angle_alpha   90.00
_cell.angle_beta   90.00
_cell.angle_gamma   90.00
#
_symmetry.space_group_name_H-M   'P 1'
#
loop_
_entity.id
_entity.type
_entity.pdbx_description
1 polymer ?
#
loop_
_entity_poly.entity_id
_entity_poly.type
_entity_poly.pdbx_seq_one_letter_code
_entity_poly.pdbx_strand_id
1 'polypeptide(L)'
;IPKPPGEVGRPNRGGYSLFPVLGWPKKKYDKVKLFINDLVEKHLDCTAPMSDQPLESVKKVRAQAVEKFIFLKDYRGLWVIDDFIRNHLKYRK
;
A
#
# COMPACT_ATOMS: atom_id res chain seq x y z
N ILE A 1 0.62 14.48 4.54
CA ILE A 1 -0.69 14.15 3.93
C ILE A 1 -1.39 13.06 4.76
N PRO A 2 -2.51 13.37 5.43
CA PRO A 2 -3.28 12.40 6.22
C PRO A 2 -4.02 11.40 5.32
N LYS A 3 -4.37 10.24 5.88
CA LYS A 3 -5.21 9.23 5.21
C LYS A 3 -6.64 9.78 5.08
N PRO A 4 -7.30 9.63 3.92
CA PRO A 4 -8.71 10.00 3.79
C PRO A 4 -9.61 9.08 4.62
N PRO A 5 -10.83 9.54 4.97
CA PRO A 5 -11.81 8.71 5.65
C PRO A 5 -12.24 7.54 4.75
N GLY A 6 -12.39 6.36 5.35
CA GLY A 6 -12.82 5.13 4.66
C GLY A 6 -11.71 4.09 4.42
N GLU A 7 -12.12 2.92 3.96
CA GLU A 7 -11.20 1.82 3.62
C GLU A 7 -10.78 1.83 2.15
N VAL A 8 -9.50 1.57 1.87
CA VAL A 8 -9.01 1.42 0.50
C VAL A 8 -9.68 0.21 -0.19
N GLY A 9 -10.08 0.40 -1.45
CA GLY A 9 -10.67 -0.66 -2.27
C GLY A 9 -12.10 -1.05 -1.88
N ARG A 10 -12.83 -0.16 -1.17
CA ARG A 10 -14.28 -0.30 -0.91
C ARG A 10 -15.08 0.96 -1.31
N PRO A 11 -14.95 1.46 -2.55
CA PRO A 11 -15.57 2.73 -2.96
C PRO A 11 -17.09 2.76 -2.71
N ASN A 12 -17.80 1.64 -2.91
CA ASN A 12 -19.26 1.57 -2.78
C ASN A 12 -19.74 1.33 -1.33
N ARG A 13 -18.85 1.26 -0.34
CA ARG A 13 -19.19 1.03 1.08
C ARG A 13 -18.57 2.09 2.00
N GLY A 14 -18.43 3.33 1.51
CA GLY A 14 -17.81 4.43 2.27
C GLY A 14 -16.28 4.39 2.32
N GLY A 15 -15.66 3.58 1.46
CA GLY A 15 -14.21 3.56 1.23
C GLY A 15 -13.79 4.41 0.04
N TYR A 16 -12.54 4.26 -0.41
CA TYR A 16 -12.01 5.00 -1.55
C TYR A 16 -11.11 4.15 -2.44
N SER A 17 -10.91 4.61 -3.67
CA SER A 17 -9.92 4.06 -4.60
C SER A 17 -8.59 4.78 -4.42
N LEU A 18 -7.50 4.03 -4.29
CA LEU A 18 -6.17 4.59 -4.01
C LEU A 18 -5.68 5.51 -5.14
N PHE A 19 -5.92 5.14 -6.39
CA PHE A 19 -5.47 5.91 -7.56
C PHE A 19 -6.00 7.36 -7.60
N PRO A 20 -7.33 7.61 -7.57
CA PRO A 20 -7.86 8.98 -7.60
C PRO A 20 -7.49 9.78 -6.35
N VAL A 21 -7.37 9.13 -5.18
CA VAL A 21 -6.98 9.80 -3.93
C VAL A 21 -5.54 10.32 -3.99
N LEU A 22 -4.62 9.54 -4.57
CA LEU A 22 -3.23 9.95 -4.66
C LEU A 22 -3.02 11.07 -5.69
N GLY A 23 -3.87 11.16 -6.72
CA GLY A 23 -3.74 12.14 -7.79
C GLY A 23 -2.43 12.04 -8.57
N TRP A 24 -1.73 10.90 -8.49
CA TRP A 24 -0.45 10.72 -9.16
C TRP A 24 -0.63 10.47 -10.66
N PRO A 25 0.35 10.86 -11.49
CA PRO A 25 0.42 10.40 -12.87
C PRO A 25 0.39 8.87 -12.91
N LYS A 26 -0.37 8.30 -13.85
CA LYS A 26 -0.53 6.84 -14.00
C LYS A 26 0.80 6.08 -13.99
N LYS A 27 1.80 6.57 -14.73
CA LYS A 27 3.16 6.00 -14.76
C LYS A 27 3.82 5.97 -13.38
N LYS A 28 3.65 7.02 -12.56
CA LYS A 28 4.20 7.08 -11.20
C LYS A 28 3.49 6.08 -10.28
N TYR A 29 2.15 6.04 -10.36
CA TYR A 29 1.34 5.10 -9.60
C TYR A 29 1.70 3.65 -9.92
N ASP A 30 1.74 3.28 -11.20
CA ASP A 30 2.06 1.92 -11.62
C ASP A 30 3.47 1.51 -11.19
N LYS A 31 4.44 2.41 -11.28
CA LYS A 31 5.82 2.14 -10.83
C LYS A 31 5.90 1.85 -9.33
N VAL A 32 5.22 2.64 -8.50
CA VAL A 32 5.16 2.44 -7.05
C VAL A 32 4.38 1.17 -6.72
N LYS A 33 3.23 0.96 -7.37
CA LYS A 33 2.39 -0.23 -7.20
C LYS A 33 3.17 -1.51 -7.50
N LEU A 34 3.84 -1.59 -8.65
CA LEU A 34 4.62 -2.76 -9.06
C LEU A 34 5.74 -3.06 -8.07
N PHE A 35 6.46 -2.02 -7.63
CA PHE A 35 7.54 -2.18 -6.66
C PHE A 35 7.03 -2.68 -5.30
N ILE A 36 5.97 -2.08 -4.76
CA ILE A 36 5.40 -2.52 -3.48
C ILE A 36 4.82 -3.93 -3.61
N ASN A 37 4.14 -4.25 -4.72
CA ASN A 37 3.64 -5.61 -4.96
C ASN A 37 4.77 -6.65 -4.95
N ASP A 38 5.89 -6.38 -5.62
CA ASP A 38 7.06 -7.27 -5.60
C ASP A 38 7.60 -7.47 -4.17
N LEU A 39 7.64 -6.41 -3.36
CA LEU A 39 8.02 -6.52 -1.94
C LEU A 39 7.02 -7.31 -1.10
N VAL A 40 5.72 -7.16 -1.37
CA VAL A 40 4.66 -7.94 -0.71
C VAL A 40 4.85 -9.42 -1.03
N GLU A 41 5.04 -9.76 -2.30
CA GLU A 41 5.23 -11.16 -2.72
C GLU A 41 6.52 -11.78 -2.16
N LYS A 42 7.57 -10.98 -1.94
CA LYS A 42 8.86 -11.43 -1.40
C LYS A 42 8.92 -11.53 0.13
N HIS A 43 8.14 -10.72 0.84
CA HIS A 43 8.31 -10.56 2.30
C HIS A 43 7.04 -10.82 3.11
N LEU A 44 5.87 -10.83 2.47
CA LEU A 44 4.58 -11.04 3.12
C LEU A 44 3.90 -12.30 2.57
N ASP A 45 3.08 -12.91 3.42
CA ASP A 45 2.27 -14.04 3.03
C ASP A 45 1.03 -13.56 2.27
N CYS A 46 1.01 -13.80 0.97
CA CYS A 46 -0.12 -13.41 0.13
C CYS A 46 -1.43 -14.17 0.41
N THR A 47 -1.39 -15.24 1.20
CA THR A 47 -2.57 -16.02 1.58
C THR A 47 -3.24 -15.48 2.86
N ALA A 48 -2.54 -14.62 3.61
CA ALA A 48 -3.00 -14.05 4.85
C ALA A 48 -3.33 -12.55 4.73
N PRO A 49 -4.34 -12.04 5.48
CA PRO A 49 -4.64 -10.61 5.52
C PRO A 49 -3.50 -9.83 6.17
N MET A 50 -3.47 -8.50 5.97
CA MET A 50 -2.44 -7.62 6.54
C MET A 50 -2.35 -7.70 8.07
N SER A 51 -3.46 -7.99 8.76
CA SER A 51 -3.51 -8.15 10.23
C SER A 51 -2.70 -9.34 10.73
N ASP A 52 -2.54 -10.37 9.89
CA ASP A 52 -1.92 -11.64 10.26
C ASP A 52 -0.46 -11.68 9.79
N GLN A 53 0.00 -10.62 9.12
CA GLN A 53 1.37 -10.48 8.69
C GLN A 53 2.29 -10.19 9.88
N PRO A 54 3.51 -10.77 9.91
CA PRO A 54 4.51 -10.38 10.88
C PRO A 54 4.80 -8.88 10.80
N LEU A 55 4.72 -8.19 11.95
CA LEU A 55 4.96 -6.76 12.03
C LEU A 55 6.34 -6.37 11.46
N GLU A 56 7.35 -7.20 11.69
CA GLU A 56 8.70 -7.01 11.18
C GLU A 56 8.76 -7.06 9.64
N SER A 57 8.02 -7.97 9.00
CA SER A 57 7.92 -8.03 7.54
C SER A 57 7.26 -6.78 6.97
N VAL A 58 6.17 -6.31 7.58
CA VAL A 58 5.48 -5.07 7.16
C VAL A 58 6.41 -3.86 7.31
N LYS A 59 7.15 -3.76 8.43
CA LYS A 59 8.17 -2.71 8.63
C LYS A 59 9.25 -2.78 7.55
N LYS A 60 9.71 -3.97 7.18
CA LYS A 60 10.72 -4.17 6.14
C LYS A 60 10.24 -3.68 4.76
N VAL A 61 9.00 -4.00 4.38
CA VAL A 61 8.38 -3.49 3.14
C VAL A 61 8.27 -1.96 3.18
N ARG A 62 7.83 -1.38 4.30
CA ARG A 62 7.75 0.08 4.48
C ARG A 62 9.11 0.75 4.34
N ALA A 63 10.15 0.22 4.98
CA ALA A 63 11.50 0.76 4.91
C ALA A 63 12.04 0.77 3.47
N GLN A 64 11.94 -0.36 2.76
CA GLN A 64 12.42 -0.47 1.38
C GLN A 64 11.62 0.42 0.41
N ALA A 65 10.29 0.52 0.58
CA ALA A 65 9.45 1.41 -0.22
C ALA A 65 9.83 2.89 -0.01
N VAL A 66 10.09 3.30 1.23
CA VAL A 66 10.52 4.65 1.57
C VAL A 66 11.93 4.96 1.08
N GLU A 67 12.84 4.00 1.15
CA GLU A 67 14.20 4.12 0.61
C GLU A 67 14.18 4.35 -0.90
N LYS A 68 13.34 3.60 -1.63
CA LYS A 68 13.19 3.75 -3.08
C LYS A 68 12.44 5.01 -3.49
N PHE A 69 11.41 5.36 -2.72
CA PHE A 69 10.49 6.46 -3.00
C PHE A 69 10.40 7.39 -1.79
N ILE A 70 11.39 8.26 -1.64
CA ILE A 70 11.54 9.16 -0.48
C ILE A 70 10.28 10.03 -0.26
N PHE A 71 9.59 10.43 -1.33
CA PHE A 71 8.35 11.21 -1.25
C PHE A 71 7.21 10.50 -0.50
N LEU A 72 7.29 9.18 -0.29
CA LEU A 72 6.31 8.45 0.53
C LEU A 72 6.36 8.87 2.00
N LYS A 73 7.48 9.45 2.48
CA LYS A 73 7.60 9.99 3.84
C LYS A 73 6.64 11.16 4.11
N ASP A 74 6.19 11.85 3.07
CA ASP A 74 5.25 12.98 3.20
C ASP A 74 3.85 12.52 3.62
N TYR A 75 3.55 11.21 3.51
CA TYR A 75 2.30 10.62 3.92
C TYR A 75 2.35 10.14 5.37
N ARG A 76 1.43 10.65 6.19
CA ARG A 76 1.44 10.43 7.65
C ARG A 76 1.29 8.95 7.97
N GLY A 77 2.21 8.39 8.74
CA GLY A 77 2.16 6.98 9.13
C GLY A 77 2.30 6.02 7.95
N LEU A 78 2.85 6.48 6.81
CA LEU A 78 3.08 5.66 5.62
C LEU A 78 1.83 4.95 5.11
N TRP A 79 0.65 5.55 5.33
CA TRP A 79 -0.66 4.94 5.02
C TRP A 79 -0.79 4.53 3.55
N VAL A 80 -0.09 5.22 2.65
CA VAL A 80 -0.08 4.90 1.21
C VAL A 80 0.54 3.54 0.96
N ILE A 81 1.66 3.24 1.63
CA ILE A 81 2.33 1.94 1.52
C ILE A 81 1.42 0.85 2.07
N ASP A 82 0.85 1.08 3.25
CA ASP A 82 -0.09 0.14 3.88
C ASP A 82 -1.29 -0.16 2.99
N ASP A 83 -1.83 0.86 2.33
CA ASP A 83 -2.97 0.70 1.46
C ASP A 83 -2.60 -0.04 0.15
N PHE A 84 -1.39 0.17 -0.40
CA PHE A 84 -0.89 -0.66 -1.50
C PHE A 84 -0.77 -2.13 -1.10
N ILE A 85 -0.19 -2.40 0.08
CA ILE A 85 -0.06 -3.75 0.64
C ILE A 85 -1.45 -4.39 0.78
N ARG A 86 -2.40 -3.71 1.43
CA ARG A 86 -3.78 -4.20 1.59
C ARG A 86 -4.45 -4.48 0.25
N ASN A 87 -4.26 -3.61 -0.73
CA ASN A 87 -4.88 -3.77 -2.04
C ASN A 87 -4.32 -5.01 -2.77
N HIS A 88 -3.02 -5.30 -2.60
CA HIS A 88 -2.43 -6.52 -3.16
C HIS A 88 -2.91 -7.79 -2.46
N LEU A 89 -2.84 -7.81 -1.11
CA LEU A 89 -3.26 -8.97 -0.31
C LEU A 89 -4.75 -9.31 -0.47
N LYS A 90 -5.62 -8.31 -0.66
CA LYS A 90 -7.07 -8.51 -0.82
C LYS A 90 -7.46 -9.21 -2.13
N TYR A 91 -6.64 -9.12 -3.17
CA TYR A 91 -6.97 -9.61 -4.52
C TYR A 91 -6.43 -11.02 -4.83
N ARG A 92 -5.62 -11.63 -3.96
CA ARG A 92 -5.20 -13.04 -4.08
C ARG A 92 -6.15 -13.91 -3.27
N LYS A 93 -7.28 -14.28 -3.88
CA LYS A 93 -8.22 -15.29 -3.38
C LYS A 93 -8.47 -16.30 -4.48
#